data_AF-A0A1G6F657-F1
#
_entry.id   AF-A0A1G6F657-F1
#
_cell.length_a   1.000
_cell.length_b   1.000
_cell.length_c   1.000
_cell.angle_alpha   90.00
_cell.angle_beta   90.00
_cell.angle_gamma   90.00
#
_symmetry.space_group_name_H-M   'P 1'
#
loop_
_entity.id
_entity.type
_entity.pdbx_description
1 polymer ?
#
loop_
_entity_poly.entity_id
_entity_poly.type
_entity_poly.pdbx_seq_one_letter_code
_entity_poly.pdbx_strand_id
1 'polypeptide(L)'
;MDTEKILESLSDMGCNEKEISFMKKMYEEGDTDTLLRELRKCRCHLMDELHDSQKKVDNMDFLIRQIQKEKKFRRDLWQNKYHPAKISWEQKR
;
A
#
# COMPACT_ATOMS: atom_id res chain seq x y z
N MET A 1 -1.25 -29.09 15.66
CA MET A 1 -1.55 -27.68 16.00
C MET A 1 -2.94 -27.66 16.61
N ASP A 2 -3.26 -26.75 17.50
CA ASP A 2 -4.63 -26.65 18.03
C ASP A 2 -5.55 -26.04 16.97
N THR A 3 -6.73 -26.62 16.76
CA THR A 3 -7.72 -26.13 15.78
C THR A 3 -8.12 -24.69 16.11
N GLU A 4 -8.21 -24.35 17.39
CA GLU A 4 -8.58 -23.01 17.87
C GLU A 4 -7.56 -21.96 17.41
N LYS A 5 -6.26 -22.28 17.48
CA LYS A 5 -5.17 -21.40 17.00
C LYS A 5 -5.19 -21.18 15.50
N ILE A 6 -5.64 -22.17 14.72
CA ILE A 6 -5.79 -22.03 13.27
C ILE A 6 -6.93 -21.05 12.97
N LEU A 7 -8.05 -21.12 13.71
CA LEU A 7 -9.20 -20.23 13.52
C LEU A 7 -8.87 -18.78 13.86
N GLU A 8 -8.21 -18.55 15.00
CA GLU A 8 -7.74 -17.22 15.39
C GLU A 8 -6.81 -16.64 14.32
N SER A 9 -5.83 -17.44 13.88
CA SER A 9 -4.89 -17.02 12.83
C SER A 9 -5.59 -16.66 11.52
N LEU A 10 -6.61 -17.42 11.11
CA LEU A 10 -7.36 -17.15 9.88
C LEU A 10 -8.23 -15.89 9.99
N SER A 11 -8.84 -15.65 11.15
CA SER A 11 -9.60 -14.43 11.42
C SER A 11 -8.72 -13.19 11.38
N ASP A 12 -7.53 -13.26 12.00
CA ASP A 12 -6.56 -12.16 12.01
C ASP A 12 -6.04 -11.83 10.60
N MET A 13 -6.05 -12.82 9.70
CA MET A 13 -5.68 -12.65 8.29
C MET A 13 -6.81 -12.10 7.41
N GLY A 14 -7.98 -11.77 7.98
CA GLY A 14 -9.10 -11.21 7.23
C GLY A 14 -9.92 -12.22 6.44
N CYS A 15 -9.77 -13.53 6.70
CA CYS A 15 -10.67 -14.53 6.13
C CYS A 15 -12.08 -14.33 6.68
N ASN A 16 -13.09 -14.48 5.83
CA ASN A 16 -14.47 -14.37 6.29
C ASN A 16 -14.94 -15.66 7.00
N GLU A 17 -16.05 -15.58 7.73
CA GLU A 17 -16.56 -16.72 8.52
C GLU A 17 -16.80 -17.99 7.69
N LYS A 18 -17.17 -17.86 6.41
CA LYS A 18 -17.39 -19.01 5.52
C LYS A 18 -16.08 -19.70 5.16
N GLU A 19 -15.06 -18.91 4.85
CA GLU A 19 -13.71 -19.40 4.54
C GLU A 19 -13.09 -20.08 5.77
N ILE A 20 -13.23 -19.45 6.94
CA ILE A 20 -12.76 -19.99 8.22
C ILE A 20 -13.44 -21.33 8.51
N SER A 21 -14.78 -21.40 8.42
CA SER A 21 -15.55 -22.62 8.66
C SER A 21 -15.18 -23.74 7.68
N PHE A 22 -14.98 -23.41 6.40
CA PHE A 22 -14.56 -24.37 5.39
C PHE A 22 -13.16 -24.93 5.70
N MET A 23 -12.18 -24.06 5.96
CA MET A 23 -10.81 -24.48 6.29
C MET A 23 -10.73 -25.28 7.59
N LYS A 24 -11.56 -24.93 8.59
CA LYS A 24 -11.72 -25.72 9.82
C LYS A 24 -12.12 -27.15 9.52
N LYS A 25 -13.17 -27.33 8.71
CA LYS A 25 -13.69 -28.64 8.34
C LYS A 25 -12.62 -29.47 7.64
N MET A 26 -11.87 -28.89 6.70
CA MET A 26 -10.79 -29.59 5.99
C MET A 26 -9.66 -30.02 6.92
N TYR A 27 -9.35 -29.21 7.94
CA TYR A 27 -8.38 -29.59 8.97
C TYR A 27 -8.87 -30.77 9.82
N GLU A 28 -10.14 -30.73 10.28
CA GLU A 28 -10.75 -31.79 11.09
C GLU A 28 -10.90 -33.11 10.32
N GLU A 29 -11.19 -33.05 9.01
CA GLU A 29 -11.29 -34.21 8.13
C GLU A 29 -9.91 -34.74 7.66
N GLY A 30 -8.83 -34.03 7.96
CA GLY A 30 -7.47 -34.40 7.55
C GLY A 30 -7.18 -34.16 6.06
N ASP A 31 -8.03 -33.43 5.34
CA ASP A 31 -7.79 -33.03 3.94
C ASP A 31 -6.81 -31.85 3.88
N THR A 32 -5.54 -32.16 4.12
CA THR A 32 -4.45 -31.18 4.14
C THR A 32 -4.21 -30.55 2.78
N ASP A 33 -4.47 -31.25 1.68
CA ASP A 33 -4.23 -30.75 0.33
C ASP A 33 -5.22 -29.64 -0.04
N THR A 34 -6.50 -29.84 0.26
CA THR A 34 -7.52 -28.80 0.09
C THR A 34 -7.26 -27.63 1.03
N LEU A 35 -6.92 -27.87 2.30
CA LEU A 35 -6.60 -26.80 3.25
C LEU A 35 -5.43 -25.94 2.75
N LEU A 36 -4.33 -26.55 2.33
CA LEU A 36 -3.16 -25.83 1.80
C LEU A 36 -3.49 -25.06 0.52
N ARG A 37 -4.38 -25.59 -0.32
CA ARG A 37 -4.85 -24.89 -1.52
C ARG A 37 -5.63 -23.62 -1.17
N GLU A 38 -6.56 -23.69 -0.21
CA GLU A 38 -7.34 -22.51 0.20
C GLU A 38 -6.46 -21.46 0.89
N LEU A 39 -5.54 -21.87 1.77
CA LEU A 39 -4.56 -20.96 2.38
C LEU A 39 -3.72 -20.21 1.33
N ARG A 40 -3.31 -20.90 0.26
CA ARG A 40 -2.59 -20.26 -0.86
C ARG A 40 -3.45 -19.24 -1.60
N LYS A 41 -4.76 -19.48 -1.77
CA LYS A 41 -5.67 -18.51 -2.38
C LYS A 41 -5.86 -17.29 -1.48
N CYS A 42 -6.07 -17.48 -0.18
CA CYS A 42 -6.17 -16.37 0.79
C CYS A 42 -4.91 -15.48 0.71
N ARG A 43 -3.72 -16.10 0.67
CA ARG A 43 -2.47 -15.36 0.50
C ARG A 43 -2.42 -14.55 -0.80
N CYS A 44 -2.88 -15.12 -1.92
CA CYS A 44 -2.92 -14.39 -3.19
C CYS A 44 -3.86 -13.18 -3.11
N HIS A 45 -5.04 -13.34 -2.50
CA HIS A 45 -5.99 -12.25 -2.32
C HIS A 45 -5.40 -11.11 -1.48
N LEU A 46 -4.73 -11.44 -0.36
CA LEU A 46 -4.03 -10.45 0.47
C LEU A 46 -2.93 -9.73 -0.31
N MET A 47 -2.23 -10.43 -1.19
CA MET A 47 -1.21 -9.82 -2.04
C MET A 47 -1.82 -8.84 -3.05
N ASP A 48 -2.98 -9.17 -3.63
CA ASP A 48 -3.70 -8.28 -4.54
C ASP A 48 -4.17 -7.01 -3.82
N GLU A 49 -4.74 -7.14 -2.62
CA GLU A 49 -5.14 -6.00 -1.78
C GLU A 49 -3.96 -5.12 -1.38
N LEU A 50 -2.82 -5.74 -1.05
CA LEU A 50 -1.56 -5.05 -0.77
C LEU A 50 -1.09 -4.26 -1.99
N HIS A 51 -1.06 -4.89 -3.18
CA HIS A 51 -0.65 -4.22 -4.41
C HIS A 51 -1.57 -3.06 -4.78
N ASP A 52 -2.87 -3.19 -4.58
CA ASP A 52 -3.82 -2.12 -4.86
C ASP A 52 -3.70 -0.96 -3.86
N SER A 53 -3.42 -1.26 -2.60
CA SER A 53 -3.11 -0.25 -1.59
C SER A 53 -1.81 0.48 -1.93
N GLN A 54 -0.76 -0.24 -2.35
CA GLN A 54 0.50 0.36 -2.78
C GLN A 54 0.31 1.32 -3.96
N LYS A 55 -0.43 0.91 -5.00
CA LYS A 55 -0.73 1.80 -6.15
C LYS A 55 -1.42 3.09 -5.73
N LYS A 56 -2.33 3.03 -4.74
CA LYS A 56 -3.01 4.22 -4.20
C LYS A 56 -2.01 5.15 -3.52
N VAL A 57 -1.11 4.60 -2.70
CA VAL A 57 -0.05 5.38 -2.03
C VAL A 57 0.89 6.02 -3.05
N ASP A 58 1.37 5.26 -4.05
CA ASP A 58 2.26 5.76 -5.09
C ASP A 58 1.64 6.94 -5.86
N ASN A 59 0.35 6.85 -6.16
CA ASN A 59 -0.40 7.92 -6.80
C ASN A 59 -0.50 9.17 -5.92
N MET A 60 -0.73 9.00 -4.61
CA MET A 60 -0.75 10.14 -3.68
C MET A 60 0.62 10.80 -3.57
N ASP A 61 1.70 10.02 -3.47
CA ASP A 61 3.07 10.53 -3.41
C ASP A 61 3.44 11.30 -4.68
N PHE A 62 3.03 10.80 -5.84
CA PHE A 62 3.19 11.51 -7.10
C PHE A 62 2.49 12.87 -7.06
N LEU A 63 1.21 12.93 -6.65
CA LEU A 63 0.44 14.17 -6.59
C LEU A 63 1.06 15.17 -5.60
N ILE A 64 1.46 14.70 -4.41
CA ILE A 64 2.15 15.53 -3.41
C ILE A 64 3.40 16.16 -4.01
N ARG A 65 4.23 15.35 -4.69
CA ARG A 65 5.47 15.83 -5.33
C ARG A 65 5.19 16.85 -6.43
N GLN A 66 4.14 16.66 -7.24
CA GLN A 66 3.76 17.65 -8.26
C GLN A 66 3.33 18.98 -7.63
N ILE A 67 2.49 18.95 -6.60
CA ILE A 67 2.02 20.15 -5.91
C ILE A 67 3.19 20.88 -5.22
N GLN A 68 4.12 20.15 -4.62
CA GLN A 68 5.33 20.73 -4.01
C GLN A 68 6.23 21.42 -5.04
N LYS A 69 6.43 20.81 -6.23
CA LYS A 69 7.18 21.42 -7.32
C LYS A 69 6.52 22.70 -7.81
N GLU A 70 5.21 22.68 -8.01
CA GLU A 70 4.42 23.83 -8.44
C GLU A 70 4.47 24.98 -7.41
N LYS A 71 4.37 24.66 -6.11
CA LYS A 71 4.53 25.63 -5.03
C LYS A 71 5.92 26.29 -5.04
N LYS A 72 6.97 25.50 -5.27
CA LYS A 72 8.35 26.01 -5.37
C LYS A 72 8.50 26.91 -6.60
N PHE A 73 8.04 26.45 -7.76
CA PHE A 73 8.09 27.23 -9.00
C PHE A 73 7.39 28.59 -8.86
N ARG A 74 6.17 28.61 -8.30
CA ARG A 74 5.47 29.87 -8.02
C ARG A 74 6.29 30.78 -7.11
N ARG A 75 6.81 30.27 -5.98
CA ARG A 75 7.66 31.05 -5.07
C ARG A 75 8.86 31.68 -5.80
N ASP A 76 9.55 30.90 -6.62
CA ASP A 76 10.74 31.34 -7.35
C ASP A 76 10.38 32.40 -8.40
N LEU A 77 9.25 32.24 -9.12
CA LEU A 77 8.70 33.26 -10.02
C LEU A 77 8.36 34.57 -9.30
N TRP A 78 7.70 34.50 -8.14
CA TRP A 78 7.37 35.69 -7.34
C TRP A 78 8.65 36.40 -6.86
N GLN A 79 9.66 35.66 -6.41
CA GLN A 79 10.94 36.26 -6.01
C GLN A 79 11.67 36.92 -7.19
N ASN A 80 11.67 36.28 -8.36
CA ASN A 80 12.33 36.82 -9.55
C ASN A 80 11.61 38.05 -10.12
N LYS A 81 10.27 38.07 -10.08
CA LYS A 81 9.45 39.18 -10.61
C LYS A 81 9.50 40.45 -9.73
N TYR A 82 9.61 40.32 -8.41
CA TYR A 82 9.52 41.45 -7.47
C TYR A 82 10.85 41.81 -6.75
N HIS A 83 11.94 41.07 -7.02
CA HIS A 83 13.27 41.37 -6.47
C HIS A 83 14.42 41.13 -7.49
N PRO A 84 14.39 41.81 -8.66
CA PRO A 84 15.30 41.53 -9.79
C PRO A 84 16.79 41.87 -9.52
N ALA A 85 17.10 42.60 -8.45
CA ALA A 85 18.45 43.12 -8.17
C ALA A 85 19.50 42.06 -7.76
N LYS A 86 19.11 40.79 -7.53
CA LYS A 86 20.06 39.73 -7.12
C LYS A 86 20.83 39.07 -8.27
N ILE A 87 20.36 39.19 -9.52
CA ILE A 87 21.03 38.56 -10.68
C ILE A 87 22.14 39.47 -11.28
N SER A 88 22.15 40.76 -10.95
CA SER A 88 23.03 41.75 -11.60
C SER A 88 24.49 41.73 -11.11
N TRP A 89 24.78 41.28 -9.88
CA TRP A 89 26.11 41.40 -9.28
C TRP A 89 27.08 40.26 -9.62
N GLU A 90 26.59 39.14 -10.15
CA GLU A 90 27.40 37.95 -10.43
C GLU A 90 27.85 37.84 -11.89
N GLN A 91 27.28 38.66 -12.79
CA GLN A 91 27.64 38.70 -14.21
C GLN A 91 28.66 39.80 -14.57
N LYS A 92 29.19 40.52 -13.58
CA LYS A 92 30.06 41.70 -13.76
C LYS A 92 31.44 41.54 -13.11
N ARG A 93 31.97 40.31 -13.11
CA ARG A 93 33.36 40.01 -12.72
C ARG A 93 34.05 39.28 -13.85
#